data_AF-R7PAS5-F1
#
_entry.id   AF-R7PAS5-F1
#
_cell.length_a   1.000
_cell.length_b   1.000
_cell.length_c   1.000
_cell.angle_alpha   90.00
_cell.angle_beta   90.00
_cell.angle_gamma   90.00
#
_symmetry.space_group_name_H-M   'P 1'
#
loop_
_entity.id
_entity.type
_entity.pdbx_description
1 polymer ?
#
loop_
_entity_poly.entity_id
_entity_poly.type
_entity_poly.pdbx_seq_one_letter_code
_entity_poly.pdbx_strand_id
1 'polypeptide(L)'
;MKWIGFFLVLLLPFSTAAAQAWLQITDEANIQTGTPYVLTNTPNVQAETVFAGAINKSESCLSEENTPFYWYFEKLANGYRVYYYQNSSKIYLTNGSSTKLKVGNSDDRWIVSFSEDDHAVMLSSKASDENRFIMYSPEYQYFKYYTPTSADVQKIYLQEMVDLPAPEIIEASEYFYPEMQVNIQTSQKDCEIHYTTDGTNPTAQSPLYTGSITITKTTTIKAVSIYKQAVSQITAKTFYLAPPITVRFGGNYHLGTFCAPYSTQMPDGMTAYYITGIQYDKLQLQTYPGNILPAYTPFILQDKTASEAILTYTTQQAEKPSYDSSLVMGTCEETEVKNGQQIYALGYNEKDPTEFGFCRYVGTQLAANKAYLVFTQKYILKESDLQPGQYTFVLATEKDANNQPQGIAWGTYNSSNKRINKANISDTATPTEWQFQVTDDNLVTIENGSYKLAVLKEYGEPSLYDYNRQNTKSDYLDDWTLTYQPETSKFKIGVSQFPDRSISYDDVYGYIKFYQRTENDSYQDFYLFKVNQQSGTSTMVTAPFFSISLPEISGLPVPTTEKNNTKGIYSIDGRKRSNPQKGYNIINGKVIYQQ
;
A
#
# COMPACT_ATOMS: atom_id res chain seq x y z
N MET A 1 15.21 -33.42 14.32
CA MET A 1 15.59 -33.90 12.98
C MET A 1 14.46 -33.49 12.03
N LYS A 2 14.54 -32.30 11.44
CA LYS A 2 14.95 -32.06 10.04
C LYS A 2 14.39 -33.11 9.08
N TRP A 3 13.46 -32.71 8.22
CA TRP A 3 13.67 -32.68 6.77
C TRP A 3 12.84 -31.54 6.19
N ILE A 4 13.54 -30.60 5.56
CA ILE A 4 13.04 -29.40 4.89
C ILE A 4 12.62 -29.82 3.49
N GLY A 5 11.33 -29.70 3.17
CA GLY A 5 10.83 -29.87 1.82
C GLY A 5 11.06 -28.59 1.03
N PHE A 6 12.08 -28.60 0.16
CA PHE A 6 12.26 -27.63 -0.92
C PHE A 6 10.97 -27.57 -1.77
N PHE A 7 10.28 -26.43 -1.76
CA PHE A 7 9.30 -26.13 -2.81
C PHE A 7 10.08 -25.75 -4.07
N LEU A 8 10.33 -26.74 -4.92
CA LEU A 8 10.68 -26.52 -6.31
C LEU A 8 9.43 -25.93 -6.98
N VAL A 9 9.41 -24.61 -7.20
CA VAL A 9 8.43 -23.99 -8.09
C VAL A 9 8.78 -24.47 -9.50
N LEU A 10 8.20 -25.59 -9.88
CA LEU A 10 8.07 -25.99 -11.28
C LEU A 10 7.07 -24.99 -11.88
N LEU A 11 7.59 -23.90 -12.44
CA LEU A 11 6.88 -23.09 -13.42
C LEU A 11 6.53 -24.05 -14.56
N LEU A 12 5.36 -24.66 -14.48
CA LEU A 12 4.70 -25.20 -15.64
C LEU A 12 4.61 -24.04 -16.64
N PRO A 13 5.06 -24.20 -17.89
CA PRO A 13 4.79 -23.18 -18.89
C PRO A 13 3.28 -23.02 -18.92
N PHE A 14 2.81 -21.83 -18.55
CA PHE A 14 1.49 -21.39 -18.96
C PHE A 14 1.40 -21.71 -20.45
N SER A 15 0.41 -22.51 -20.85
CA SER A 15 0.02 -22.52 -22.25
C SER A 15 -0.46 -21.10 -22.54
N THR A 16 0.47 -20.26 -22.99
CA THR A 16 0.17 -18.95 -23.54
C THR A 16 -0.69 -19.22 -24.76
N ALA A 17 -2.01 -19.10 -24.61
CA ALA A 17 -2.85 -18.82 -25.76
C ALA A 17 -2.24 -17.55 -26.34
N ALA A 18 -1.52 -17.71 -27.45
CA ALA A 18 -0.66 -16.67 -27.94
C ALA A 18 -1.53 -15.50 -28.43
N ALA A 19 -1.01 -14.30 -28.21
CA ALA A 19 -1.80 -13.08 -28.20
C ALA A 19 -2.30 -12.79 -29.62
N GLN A 20 -3.61 -12.65 -29.77
CA GLN A 20 -4.24 -12.47 -31.09
C GLN A 20 -3.95 -11.06 -31.61
N ALA A 21 -3.35 -10.97 -32.79
CA ALA A 21 -3.19 -9.76 -33.58
C ALA A 21 -4.05 -9.85 -34.85
N TRP A 22 -4.32 -8.70 -35.48
CA TRP A 22 -5.14 -8.65 -36.69
C TRP A 22 -4.36 -8.10 -37.87
N LEU A 23 -4.35 -8.84 -38.97
CA LEU A 23 -3.72 -8.44 -40.23
C LEU A 23 -4.80 -8.02 -41.23
N GLN A 24 -4.76 -6.79 -41.73
CA GLN A 24 -5.64 -6.38 -42.83
C GLN A 24 -5.29 -7.15 -44.11
N ILE A 25 -6.30 -7.77 -44.70
CA ILE A 25 -6.22 -8.47 -45.97
C ILE A 25 -6.62 -7.53 -47.08
N THR A 26 -5.72 -7.33 -48.04
CA THR A 26 -5.88 -6.36 -49.13
C THR A 26 -5.96 -7.01 -50.51
N ASP A 27 -5.82 -8.34 -50.58
CA ASP A 27 -5.86 -9.14 -51.81
C ASP A 27 -6.45 -10.54 -51.52
N GLU A 28 -7.22 -11.06 -52.46
CA GLU A 28 -7.78 -12.42 -52.46
C GLU A 28 -6.72 -13.50 -52.32
N ALA A 29 -5.50 -13.26 -52.83
CA ALA A 29 -4.40 -14.22 -52.74
C ALA A 29 -4.01 -14.56 -51.29
N ASN A 30 -4.33 -13.69 -50.33
CA ASN A 30 -3.99 -13.86 -48.91
C ASN A 30 -5.10 -14.56 -48.10
N ILE A 31 -6.26 -14.86 -48.70
CA ILE A 31 -7.33 -15.57 -48.01
C ILE A 31 -7.01 -17.07 -47.96
N GLN A 32 -6.93 -17.62 -46.75
CA GLN A 32 -6.62 -19.00 -46.45
C GLN A 32 -7.87 -19.76 -45.98
N THR A 33 -8.05 -20.97 -46.52
CA THR A 33 -9.19 -21.80 -46.14
C THR A 33 -9.04 -22.35 -44.73
N GLY A 34 -10.05 -22.13 -43.89
CA GLY A 34 -10.08 -22.59 -42.51
C GLY A 34 -9.51 -21.61 -41.48
N THR A 35 -8.92 -20.50 -41.91
CA THR A 35 -8.47 -19.42 -41.02
C THR A 35 -9.66 -18.54 -40.59
N PRO A 36 -9.74 -18.10 -39.32
CA PRO A 36 -10.77 -17.18 -38.87
C PRO A 36 -10.45 -15.73 -39.28
N TYR A 37 -11.47 -15.04 -39.76
CA TYR A 37 -11.43 -13.64 -40.18
C TYR A 37 -12.50 -12.84 -39.46
N VAL A 38 -12.31 -11.52 -39.38
CA VAL A 38 -13.35 -10.56 -38.98
C VAL A 38 -13.60 -9.55 -40.09
N LEU A 39 -14.84 -9.07 -40.16
CA LEU A 39 -15.23 -7.95 -40.99
C LEU A 39 -15.41 -6.73 -40.08
N THR A 40 -14.73 -5.64 -40.39
CA THR A 40 -14.72 -4.42 -39.56
C THR A 40 -14.88 -3.18 -40.43
N ASN A 41 -15.41 -2.09 -39.87
CA ASN A 41 -15.44 -0.79 -40.54
C ASN A 41 -14.20 0.08 -40.23
N THR A 42 -13.25 -0.45 -39.45
CA THR A 42 -11.96 0.19 -39.18
C THR A 42 -10.82 -0.55 -39.90
N PRO A 43 -9.92 0.15 -40.62
CA PRO A 43 -8.87 -0.50 -41.40
C PRO A 43 -7.87 -1.26 -40.52
N ASN A 44 -7.59 -0.75 -39.32
CA ASN A 44 -6.65 -1.33 -38.36
C ASN A 44 -7.35 -1.53 -37.01
N VAL A 45 -7.62 -2.77 -36.62
CA VAL A 45 -8.21 -3.10 -35.30
C VAL A 45 -7.09 -3.51 -34.36
N GLN A 46 -7.01 -2.90 -33.18
CA GLN A 46 -6.20 -3.45 -32.09
C GLN A 46 -7.03 -4.51 -31.35
N ALA A 47 -6.39 -5.55 -30.80
CA ALA A 47 -7.13 -6.68 -30.24
C ALA A 47 -8.10 -6.32 -29.10
N GLU A 48 -7.91 -5.16 -28.45
CA GLU A 48 -8.79 -4.63 -27.40
C GLU A 48 -10.01 -3.86 -27.94
N THR A 49 -10.10 -3.59 -29.25
CA THR A 49 -11.16 -2.79 -29.88
C THR A 49 -11.89 -3.57 -30.97
N VAL A 50 -12.22 -4.83 -30.72
CA VAL A 50 -13.03 -5.62 -31.68
C VAL A 50 -14.50 -5.30 -31.46
N PHE A 51 -15.06 -4.41 -32.29
CA PHE A 51 -16.51 -4.29 -32.43
C PHE A 51 -17.03 -5.55 -33.13
N ALA A 52 -17.40 -6.56 -32.35
CA ALA A 52 -18.06 -7.76 -32.85
C ALA A 52 -19.49 -7.42 -33.29
N GLY A 53 -19.65 -6.96 -34.53
CA GLY A 53 -20.97 -6.92 -35.17
C GLY A 53 -21.44 -8.35 -35.43
N ALA A 54 -22.04 -9.00 -34.43
CA ALA A 54 -22.60 -10.33 -34.55
C ALA A 54 -23.66 -10.38 -35.66
N ILE A 55 -23.66 -11.44 -36.46
CA ILE A 55 -24.88 -11.88 -37.13
C ILE A 55 -25.68 -12.63 -36.08
N ASN A 56 -26.65 -11.98 -35.42
CA ASN A 56 -27.68 -12.71 -34.70
C ASN A 56 -29.10 -12.30 -35.11
N LYS A 57 -29.95 -13.32 -35.16
CA LYS A 57 -31.15 -13.44 -36.00
C LYS A 57 -32.42 -12.87 -35.34
N SER A 58 -32.31 -12.23 -34.19
CA SER A 58 -33.43 -11.69 -33.42
C SER A 58 -32.97 -10.57 -32.49
N GLU A 59 -33.57 -9.40 -32.66
CA GLU A 59 -33.72 -8.25 -31.75
C GLU A 59 -32.56 -7.90 -30.79
N SER A 60 -32.05 -6.67 -30.97
CA SER A 60 -31.23 -5.90 -30.00
C SER A 60 -30.06 -6.62 -29.32
N CYS A 61 -28.85 -6.45 -29.85
CA CYS A 61 -27.62 -6.60 -29.06
C CYS A 61 -26.41 -5.98 -29.77
N LEU A 62 -26.14 -4.70 -29.50
CA LEU A 62 -24.86 -4.39 -28.87
C LEU A 62 -24.97 -4.86 -27.43
N SER A 63 -24.76 -6.16 -27.18
CA SER A 63 -24.49 -6.60 -25.80
C SER A 63 -23.00 -6.39 -25.56
N GLU A 64 -22.65 -5.86 -24.39
CA GLU A 64 -21.28 -5.64 -23.89
C GLU A 64 -20.45 -6.95 -23.75
N GLU A 65 -20.84 -8.04 -24.41
CA GLU A 65 -20.13 -9.30 -24.38
C GLU A 65 -19.00 -9.30 -25.43
N ASN A 66 -17.78 -9.24 -24.93
CA ASN A 66 -16.48 -9.17 -25.62
C ASN A 66 -16.12 -10.40 -26.49
N THR A 67 -17.09 -11.15 -27.06
CA THR A 67 -16.77 -12.37 -27.82
C THR A 67 -16.72 -12.10 -29.33
N PRO A 68 -15.55 -12.18 -29.99
CA PRO A 68 -15.42 -11.94 -31.43
C PRO A 68 -16.21 -12.96 -32.27
N PHE A 69 -16.90 -12.47 -33.31
CA PHE A 69 -17.60 -13.31 -34.29
C PHE A 69 -16.69 -13.60 -35.48
N TYR A 70 -16.35 -14.87 -35.68
CA TYR A 70 -15.40 -15.29 -36.72
C TYR A 70 -16.07 -15.79 -37.99
N TRP A 71 -15.53 -15.33 -39.10
CA TRP A 71 -15.88 -15.71 -40.46
C TRP A 71 -14.82 -16.63 -41.04
N TYR A 72 -15.27 -17.60 -41.83
CA TYR A 72 -14.39 -18.53 -42.52
C TYR A 72 -14.71 -18.55 -44.00
N PHE A 73 -13.65 -18.62 -44.81
CA PHE A 73 -13.73 -18.59 -46.25
C PHE A 73 -13.18 -19.88 -46.83
N GLU A 74 -13.88 -20.47 -47.80
CA GLU A 74 -13.47 -21.67 -48.53
C GLU A 74 -13.37 -21.32 -50.01
N LYS A 75 -12.14 -21.37 -50.58
CA LYS A 75 -11.91 -20.97 -51.97
C LYS A 75 -12.51 -21.98 -52.95
N LEU A 76 -13.25 -21.50 -53.93
CA LEU A 76 -13.85 -22.27 -55.02
C LEU A 76 -13.43 -21.73 -56.39
N ALA A 77 -13.73 -22.48 -57.46
CA ALA A 77 -13.39 -22.10 -58.83
C ALA A 77 -14.00 -20.77 -59.33
N ASN A 78 -14.98 -20.21 -58.63
CA ASN A 78 -15.77 -19.05 -59.08
C ASN A 78 -16.17 -18.11 -57.93
N GLY A 79 -15.41 -18.09 -56.83
CA GLY A 79 -15.67 -17.32 -55.62
C GLY A 79 -15.25 -18.07 -54.35
N TYR A 80 -15.86 -17.72 -53.23
CA TYR A 80 -15.65 -18.28 -51.91
C TYR A 80 -16.96 -18.75 -51.30
N ARG A 81 -16.91 -19.82 -50.51
CA ARG A 81 -17.96 -20.15 -49.54
C ARG A 81 -17.67 -19.42 -48.25
N VAL A 82 -18.68 -18.74 -47.71
CA VAL A 82 -18.56 -18.00 -46.46
C VAL A 82 -19.40 -18.69 -45.40
N TYR A 83 -18.79 -19.03 -44.26
CA TYR A 83 -19.47 -19.72 -43.18
C TYR A 83 -18.97 -19.28 -41.81
N TYR A 84 -19.72 -19.62 -40.77
CA TYR A 84 -19.32 -19.51 -39.37
C TYR A 84 -19.68 -20.81 -38.62
N TYR A 85 -19.14 -21.00 -37.42
CA TYR A 85 -19.48 -22.16 -36.60
C TYR A 85 -20.58 -21.83 -35.59
N GLN A 86 -21.58 -22.70 -35.51
CA GLN A 86 -22.57 -22.72 -34.44
C GLN A 86 -22.63 -24.12 -33.86
N ASN A 87 -22.29 -24.30 -32.57
CA ASN A 87 -22.25 -25.61 -31.91
C ASN A 87 -21.47 -26.67 -32.70
N SER A 88 -20.28 -26.31 -33.19
CA SER A 88 -19.41 -27.15 -34.05
C SER A 88 -19.94 -27.46 -35.46
N SER A 89 -21.13 -26.97 -35.83
CA SER A 89 -21.69 -27.12 -37.17
C SER A 89 -21.34 -25.90 -38.04
N LYS A 90 -20.94 -26.13 -39.29
CA LYS A 90 -20.74 -25.04 -40.27
C LYS A 90 -22.09 -24.50 -40.73
N ILE A 91 -22.29 -23.20 -40.57
CA ILE A 91 -23.46 -22.48 -41.03
C ILE A 91 -23.03 -21.58 -42.18
N TYR A 92 -23.46 -21.90 -43.40
CA TYR A 92 -23.14 -21.14 -44.60
C TYR A 92 -24.06 -19.92 -44.70
N LEU A 93 -23.55 -18.82 -45.26
CA LEU A 93 -24.38 -17.66 -45.58
C LEU A 93 -24.78 -17.61 -47.04
N THR A 94 -26.00 -17.16 -47.28
CA THR A 94 -26.57 -16.91 -48.61
C THR A 94 -27.30 -15.57 -48.67
N ASN A 95 -27.42 -15.05 -49.88
CA ASN A 95 -28.17 -13.85 -50.21
C ASN A 95 -29.46 -14.25 -50.95
N GLY A 96 -30.61 -13.72 -50.55
CA GLY A 96 -31.90 -13.96 -51.20
C GLY A 96 -32.52 -12.69 -51.80
N SER A 97 -33.82 -12.71 -52.06
CA SER A 97 -34.60 -11.53 -52.47
C SER A 97 -34.84 -10.50 -51.34
N SER A 98 -34.36 -10.77 -50.13
CA SER A 98 -34.59 -9.96 -48.93
C SER A 98 -33.27 -9.38 -48.46
N THR A 99 -33.22 -8.08 -48.10
CA THR A 99 -32.02 -7.32 -47.68
C THR A 99 -31.26 -7.85 -46.46
N LYS A 100 -31.67 -8.98 -45.88
CA LYS A 100 -31.00 -9.65 -44.76
C LYS A 100 -30.18 -10.84 -45.25
N LEU A 101 -29.00 -11.02 -44.69
CA LEU A 101 -28.23 -12.27 -44.85
C LEU A 101 -29.01 -13.45 -44.26
N LYS A 102 -28.96 -14.60 -44.93
CA LYS A 102 -29.66 -15.82 -44.50
C LYS A 102 -28.69 -16.98 -44.35
N VAL A 103 -29.11 -17.97 -43.58
CA VAL A 103 -28.43 -19.27 -43.53
C VAL A 103 -28.74 -20.02 -44.82
N GLY A 104 -27.68 -20.49 -45.47
CA GLY A 104 -27.67 -21.25 -46.71
C GLY A 104 -27.15 -22.67 -46.54
N ASN A 105 -26.97 -23.36 -47.66
CA ASN A 105 -26.35 -24.69 -47.70
C ASN A 105 -24.90 -24.61 -48.19
N SER A 106 -24.22 -25.77 -48.28
CA SER A 106 -22.80 -25.85 -48.65
C SER A 106 -22.48 -25.49 -50.10
N ASP A 107 -23.49 -25.17 -50.92
CA ASP A 107 -23.33 -24.82 -52.34
C ASP A 107 -23.50 -23.30 -52.59
N ASP A 108 -23.80 -22.51 -51.54
CA ASP A 108 -23.95 -21.06 -51.64
C ASP A 108 -22.59 -20.36 -51.77
N ARG A 109 -22.44 -19.50 -52.79
CA ARG A 109 -21.16 -18.88 -53.17
C ARG A 109 -21.23 -17.36 -53.15
N TRP A 110 -20.16 -16.77 -52.67
CA TRP A 110 -19.90 -15.33 -52.68
C TRP A 110 -18.65 -15.02 -53.49
N ILE A 111 -18.63 -13.92 -54.23
CA ILE A 111 -17.44 -13.36 -54.83
C ILE A 111 -16.85 -12.40 -53.80
N VAL A 112 -15.60 -12.61 -53.44
CA VAL A 112 -14.80 -11.62 -52.69
C VAL A 112 -14.11 -10.76 -53.74
N SER A 113 -14.05 -9.45 -53.53
CA SER A 113 -13.29 -8.54 -54.38
C SER A 113 -12.76 -7.39 -53.53
N PHE A 114 -11.63 -6.80 -53.92
CA PHE A 114 -10.97 -5.74 -53.16
C PHE A 114 -10.98 -4.42 -53.92
N SER A 115 -11.13 -3.32 -53.19
CA SER A 115 -10.89 -1.98 -53.74
C SER A 115 -9.38 -1.73 -53.84
N GLU A 116 -8.91 -1.34 -55.03
CA GLU A 116 -7.48 -1.02 -55.26
C GLU A 116 -7.03 0.22 -54.49
N ASP A 117 -7.88 1.25 -54.40
CA ASP A 117 -7.51 2.55 -53.83
C ASP A 117 -7.55 2.59 -52.29
N ASP A 118 -8.39 1.75 -51.68
CA ASP A 118 -8.78 1.90 -50.28
C ASP A 118 -8.68 0.62 -49.45
N HIS A 119 -8.23 -0.49 -50.05
CA HIS A 119 -8.03 -1.77 -49.38
C HIS A 119 -9.27 -2.33 -48.65
N ALA A 120 -10.47 -1.90 -49.07
CA ALA A 120 -11.75 -2.40 -48.58
C ALA A 120 -12.11 -3.72 -49.27
N VAL A 121 -12.85 -4.58 -48.58
CA VAL A 121 -13.37 -5.85 -49.10
C VAL A 121 -14.84 -5.72 -49.48
N MET A 122 -15.21 -6.36 -50.58
CA MET A 122 -16.58 -6.52 -51.05
C MET A 122 -16.92 -8.00 -51.14
N LEU A 123 -18.10 -8.36 -50.63
CA LEU A 123 -18.68 -9.70 -50.73
C LEU A 123 -19.99 -9.60 -51.52
N SER A 124 -20.02 -10.17 -52.73
CA SER A 124 -21.18 -10.15 -53.63
C SER A 124 -21.65 -11.57 -53.99
N SER A 125 -22.89 -11.75 -54.43
CA SER A 125 -23.43 -13.06 -54.88
C SER A 125 -23.45 -13.15 -56.41
N LYS A 126 -23.08 -14.28 -57.03
CA LYS A 126 -23.26 -14.51 -58.50
C LYS A 126 -24.77 -14.70 -58.81
N ALA A 127 -25.41 -14.25 -59.90
CA ALA A 127 -24.95 -13.78 -61.22
C ALA A 127 -25.94 -12.84 -61.99
N SER A 128 -26.82 -12.07 -61.33
CA SER A 128 -27.70 -11.11 -62.04
C SER A 128 -27.87 -9.74 -61.37
N ASP A 129 -27.23 -9.52 -60.23
CA ASP A 129 -27.30 -8.26 -59.47
C ASP A 129 -25.87 -7.84 -59.11
N GLU A 130 -25.19 -7.17 -60.04
CA GLU A 130 -23.77 -6.80 -59.93
C GLU A 130 -23.45 -5.75 -58.85
N ASN A 131 -24.42 -5.31 -58.05
CA ASN A 131 -24.27 -4.15 -57.17
C ASN A 131 -24.69 -4.40 -55.72
N ARG A 132 -24.54 -5.62 -55.16
CA ARG A 132 -24.91 -5.89 -53.75
C ARG A 132 -23.69 -6.08 -52.85
N PHE A 133 -23.58 -5.26 -51.80
CA PHE A 133 -22.43 -5.17 -50.89
C PHE A 133 -22.83 -5.57 -49.47
N ILE A 134 -22.12 -6.48 -48.81
CA ILE A 134 -22.29 -6.67 -47.37
C ILE A 134 -21.81 -5.39 -46.66
N MET A 135 -22.67 -4.71 -45.92
CA MET A 135 -22.36 -3.55 -45.07
C MET A 135 -22.88 -3.72 -43.65
N TYR A 136 -22.11 -3.26 -42.67
CA TYR A 136 -22.62 -3.09 -41.32
C TYR A 136 -23.66 -1.96 -41.34
N SER A 137 -24.83 -2.21 -40.77
CA SER A 137 -25.89 -1.22 -40.68
C SER A 137 -25.91 -0.60 -39.28
N PRO A 138 -25.48 0.66 -39.09
CA PRO A 138 -25.47 1.28 -37.77
C PRO A 138 -26.88 1.42 -37.18
N GLU A 139 -27.87 1.72 -38.02
CA GLU A 139 -29.28 1.85 -37.65
C GLU A 139 -29.86 0.55 -37.09
N TYR A 140 -29.45 -0.58 -37.66
CA TYR A 140 -30.03 -1.89 -37.32
C TYR A 140 -29.08 -2.78 -36.50
N GLN A 141 -27.83 -2.36 -36.32
CA GLN A 141 -26.79 -3.07 -35.56
C GLN A 141 -26.50 -4.50 -36.04
N TYR A 142 -26.61 -4.77 -37.36
CA TYR A 142 -26.16 -6.03 -37.99
C TYR A 142 -25.71 -5.83 -39.44
N PHE A 143 -24.97 -6.81 -39.98
CA PHE A 143 -24.56 -6.83 -41.39
C PHE A 143 -25.74 -7.17 -42.32
N LYS A 144 -25.97 -6.33 -43.33
CA LYS A 144 -26.95 -6.52 -44.41
C LYS A 144 -26.25 -6.45 -45.76
N TYR A 145 -26.92 -6.83 -46.85
CA TYR A 145 -26.43 -6.42 -48.16
C TYR A 145 -27.18 -5.18 -48.66
N TYR A 146 -26.48 -4.28 -49.33
CA TYR A 146 -27.00 -3.02 -49.85
C TYR A 146 -26.78 -2.93 -51.35
N THR A 147 -27.72 -2.30 -52.06
CA THR A 147 -27.51 -1.83 -53.42
C THR A 147 -27.23 -0.34 -53.35
N PRO A 148 -26.01 0.14 -53.64
CA PRO A 148 -25.64 1.51 -53.31
C PRO A 148 -26.25 2.48 -54.31
N THR A 149 -26.74 3.60 -53.79
CA THR A 149 -26.54 4.90 -54.41
C THR A 149 -25.17 5.41 -53.96
N SER A 150 -24.38 5.99 -54.86
CA SER A 150 -22.92 6.22 -54.72
C SER A 150 -22.43 7.09 -53.54
N ALA A 151 -23.30 7.54 -52.62
CA ALA A 151 -22.97 8.47 -51.55
C ALA A 151 -22.84 7.85 -50.14
N ASP A 152 -23.31 6.61 -49.90
CA ASP A 152 -23.48 6.09 -48.52
C ASP A 152 -22.71 4.79 -48.19
N VAL A 153 -21.78 4.33 -49.05
CA VAL A 153 -21.08 3.06 -48.81
C VAL A 153 -19.99 3.22 -47.74
N GLN A 154 -20.27 2.81 -46.50
CA GLN A 154 -19.26 2.57 -45.47
C GLN A 154 -18.30 1.45 -45.91
N LYS A 155 -16.99 1.73 -45.85
CA LYS A 155 -15.93 0.77 -46.15
C LYS A 155 -15.89 -0.34 -45.11
N ILE A 156 -15.68 -1.57 -45.57
CA ILE A 156 -15.41 -2.73 -44.71
C ILE A 156 -14.05 -3.30 -45.06
N TYR A 157 -13.35 -3.77 -44.05
CA TYR A 157 -12.04 -4.38 -44.15
C TYR A 157 -12.12 -5.82 -43.66
N LEU A 158 -11.42 -6.70 -44.36
CA LEU A 158 -11.23 -8.09 -43.96
C LEU A 158 -9.95 -8.18 -43.14
N GLN A 159 -10.02 -8.72 -41.92
CA GLN A 159 -8.84 -8.92 -41.09
C GLN A 159 -8.68 -10.38 -40.71
N GLU A 160 -7.47 -10.89 -40.90
CA GLU A 160 -7.03 -12.23 -40.51
C GLU A 160 -6.54 -12.20 -39.06
N MET A 161 -6.97 -13.18 -38.26
CA MET A 161 -6.41 -13.38 -36.94
C MET A 161 -5.04 -14.04 -37.08
N VAL A 162 -3.99 -13.29 -36.74
CA VAL A 162 -2.62 -13.79 -36.73
C VAL A 162 -2.19 -14.00 -35.30
N ASP A 163 -1.61 -15.16 -35.04
CA ASP A 163 -0.96 -15.42 -33.77
C ASP A 163 0.42 -14.75 -33.76
N LEU A 164 0.54 -13.62 -33.05
CA LEU A 164 1.76 -12.82 -33.03
C LEU A 164 2.20 -12.60 -31.57
N PRO A 165 3.27 -13.27 -31.10
CA PRO A 165 3.74 -13.11 -29.73
C PRO A 165 4.15 -11.67 -29.45
N ALA A 166 3.69 -11.16 -28.31
CA ALA A 166 4.22 -9.92 -27.77
C ALA A 166 5.74 -10.08 -27.53
N PRO A 167 6.53 -9.02 -27.77
CA PRO A 167 7.97 -9.10 -27.55
C PRO A 167 8.25 -9.25 -26.05
N GLU A 168 9.32 -9.96 -25.71
CA GLU A 168 9.73 -10.18 -24.34
C GLU A 168 10.91 -9.28 -23.98
N ILE A 169 10.84 -8.62 -22.82
CA ILE A 169 11.95 -7.85 -22.26
C ILE A 169 12.68 -8.76 -21.26
N ILE A 170 13.91 -9.17 -21.59
CA ILE A 170 14.58 -10.31 -20.95
C ILE A 170 15.48 -9.96 -19.76
N GLU A 171 15.53 -8.71 -19.35
CA GLU A 171 16.36 -8.30 -18.21
C GLU A 171 15.85 -8.90 -16.90
N ALA A 172 16.74 -9.58 -16.17
CA ALA A 172 16.40 -10.27 -14.93
C ALA A 172 16.08 -9.32 -13.77
N SER A 173 16.71 -8.14 -13.74
CA SER A 173 16.47 -7.12 -12.72
C SER A 173 15.60 -5.98 -13.26
N GLU A 174 14.70 -5.48 -12.41
CA GLU A 174 13.97 -4.24 -12.65
C GLU A 174 14.71 -3.00 -12.11
N TYR A 175 15.73 -3.20 -11.28
CA TYR A 175 16.56 -2.13 -10.73
C TYR A 175 17.93 -2.10 -11.39
N PHE A 176 18.51 -0.91 -11.54
CA PHE A 176 19.85 -0.74 -12.08
C PHE A 176 20.58 0.47 -11.53
N TYR A 177 21.92 0.43 -11.60
CA TYR A 177 22.81 1.56 -11.32
C TYR A 177 24.20 1.32 -11.93
N PRO A 178 24.86 2.34 -12.53
CA PRO A 178 24.29 3.63 -12.92
C PRO A 178 23.48 3.54 -14.23
N GLU A 179 23.73 2.51 -15.05
CA GLU A 179 23.07 2.28 -16.34
C GLU A 179 22.83 0.78 -16.56
N MET A 180 21.95 0.46 -17.50
CA MET A 180 21.66 -0.92 -17.92
C MET A 180 21.39 -0.98 -19.41
N GLN A 181 21.81 -2.08 -20.04
CA GLN A 181 21.44 -2.41 -21.40
C GLN A 181 20.22 -3.32 -21.37
N VAL A 182 19.11 -2.87 -21.93
CA VAL A 182 17.85 -3.62 -22.00
C VAL A 182 17.75 -4.33 -23.33
N ASN A 183 17.54 -5.65 -23.26
CA ASN A 183 17.34 -6.50 -24.41
C ASN A 183 15.87 -6.87 -24.58
N ILE A 184 15.44 -6.89 -25.84
CA ILE A 184 14.09 -7.26 -26.25
C ILE A 184 14.20 -8.37 -27.29
N GLN A 185 13.38 -9.41 -27.17
CA GLN A 185 13.33 -10.50 -28.13
C GLN A 185 11.89 -10.81 -28.53
N THR A 186 11.73 -11.53 -29.64
CA THR A 186 10.45 -12.11 -30.02
C THR A 186 10.69 -13.51 -30.57
N SER A 187 9.78 -14.44 -30.30
CA SER A 187 9.83 -15.79 -30.86
C SER A 187 9.35 -15.83 -32.31
N GLN A 188 8.70 -14.77 -32.81
CA GLN A 188 8.26 -14.67 -34.19
C GLN A 188 9.41 -14.30 -35.13
N LYS A 189 9.69 -15.18 -36.09
CA LYS A 189 10.67 -14.90 -37.15
C LYS A 189 10.14 -13.82 -38.11
N ASP A 190 11.05 -13.05 -38.70
CA ASP A 190 10.79 -12.04 -39.74
C ASP A 190 9.84 -10.91 -39.26
N CYS A 191 9.82 -10.67 -37.95
CA CYS A 191 9.05 -9.63 -37.29
C CYS A 191 9.95 -8.45 -36.91
N GLU A 192 9.44 -7.24 -37.04
CA GLU A 192 10.05 -6.01 -36.53
C GLU A 192 9.61 -5.78 -35.08
N ILE A 193 10.49 -5.24 -34.23
CA ILE A 193 10.12 -4.85 -32.86
C ILE A 193 10.20 -3.33 -32.77
N HIS A 194 9.09 -2.68 -32.44
CA HIS A 194 9.04 -1.23 -32.21
C HIS A 194 8.86 -0.94 -30.73
N TYR A 195 9.51 0.12 -30.25
CA TYR A 195 9.51 0.43 -28.82
C TYR A 195 9.44 1.92 -28.53
N THR A 196 9.07 2.23 -27.29
CA THR A 196 9.11 3.58 -26.71
C THR A 196 9.73 3.49 -25.31
N THR A 197 10.39 4.57 -24.88
CA THR A 197 11.04 4.68 -23.57
C THR A 197 10.39 5.76 -22.68
N ASP A 198 9.38 6.46 -23.20
CA ASP A 198 8.65 7.52 -22.52
C ASP A 198 7.32 7.05 -21.91
N GLY A 199 7.03 5.74 -22.01
CA GLY A 199 5.78 5.15 -21.53
C GLY A 199 4.58 5.31 -22.47
N THR A 200 4.71 5.96 -23.63
CA THR A 200 3.66 6.01 -24.65
C THR A 200 3.51 4.67 -25.37
N ASN A 201 2.35 4.38 -25.95
CA ASN A 201 2.16 3.13 -26.68
C ASN A 201 2.95 3.15 -28.00
N PRO A 202 3.78 2.13 -28.29
CA PRO A 202 4.54 2.09 -29.53
C PRO A 202 3.61 1.86 -30.74
N THR A 203 4.00 2.41 -31.88
CA THR A 203 3.34 2.24 -33.17
C THR A 203 4.36 1.81 -34.22
N ALA A 204 3.93 1.52 -35.45
CA ALA A 204 4.84 1.28 -36.57
C ALA A 204 5.77 2.46 -36.91
N GLN A 205 5.47 3.66 -36.39
CA GLN A 205 6.33 4.85 -36.54
C GLN A 205 7.30 5.04 -35.37
N SER A 206 7.17 4.25 -34.31
CA SER A 206 8.11 4.27 -33.17
C SER A 206 9.48 3.72 -33.58
N PRO A 207 10.56 4.02 -32.83
CA PRO A 207 11.89 3.48 -33.11
C PRO A 207 11.92 1.96 -33.27
N LEU A 208 12.62 1.49 -34.30
CA LEU A 208 12.89 0.07 -34.54
C LEU A 208 14.00 -0.41 -33.59
N TYR A 209 13.75 -1.50 -32.88
CA TYR A 209 14.72 -2.18 -32.04
C TYR A 209 15.73 -2.94 -32.91
N THR A 210 16.97 -2.45 -32.93
CA THR A 210 18.08 -3.01 -33.72
C THR A 210 19.26 -3.47 -32.85
N GLY A 211 19.19 -3.24 -31.55
CA GLY A 211 20.20 -3.57 -30.55
C GLY A 211 19.77 -3.11 -29.15
N SER A 212 20.54 -3.49 -28.13
CA SER A 212 20.20 -3.20 -26.73
C SER A 212 19.96 -1.72 -26.46
N ILE A 213 18.95 -1.41 -25.66
CA ILE A 213 18.57 -0.04 -25.29
C ILE A 213 19.32 0.34 -24.02
N THR A 214 20.19 1.34 -24.08
CA THR A 214 20.88 1.84 -22.88
C THR A 214 19.97 2.80 -22.12
N ILE A 215 19.76 2.53 -20.83
CA ILE A 215 19.00 3.40 -19.93
C ILE A 215 19.88 3.89 -18.77
N THR A 216 19.72 5.17 -18.42
CA THR A 216 20.50 5.85 -17.36
C THR A 216 19.62 6.51 -16.28
N LYS A 217 18.30 6.40 -16.42
CA LYS A 217 17.29 6.91 -15.49
C LYS A 217 16.07 5.99 -15.47
N THR A 218 15.22 6.10 -14.45
CA THR A 218 13.97 5.34 -14.38
C THR A 218 13.20 5.50 -15.70
N THR A 219 12.92 4.38 -16.37
CA THR A 219 12.43 4.34 -17.75
C THR A 219 11.38 3.25 -17.87
N THR A 220 10.21 3.60 -18.40
CA THR A 220 9.21 2.62 -18.82
C THR A 220 9.41 2.29 -20.28
N ILE A 221 9.80 1.06 -20.56
CA ILE A 221 9.94 0.55 -21.93
C ILE A 221 8.65 -0.16 -22.30
N LYS A 222 8.05 0.27 -23.41
CA LYS A 222 6.94 -0.44 -24.05
C LYS A 222 7.39 -0.92 -25.42
N ALA A 223 6.98 -2.13 -25.82
CA ALA A 223 7.37 -2.72 -27.09
C ALA A 223 6.23 -3.52 -27.73
N VAL A 224 6.20 -3.55 -29.06
CA VAL A 224 5.31 -4.38 -29.89
C VAL A 224 6.10 -5.07 -30.98
N SER A 225 5.68 -6.28 -31.30
CA SER A 225 6.06 -7.04 -32.49
C SER A 225 5.16 -6.59 -33.64
N ILE A 226 5.73 -6.26 -34.79
CA ILE A 226 5.02 -5.95 -36.03
C ILE A 226 5.43 -6.92 -37.12
N TYR A 227 4.46 -7.66 -37.64
CA TYR A 227 4.63 -8.53 -38.80
C TYR A 227 3.67 -8.09 -39.90
N LYS A 228 4.22 -7.61 -41.02
CA LYS A 228 3.47 -6.89 -42.07
C LYS A 228 2.74 -5.68 -41.48
N GLN A 229 1.43 -5.78 -41.25
CA GLN A 229 0.61 -4.74 -40.63
C GLN A 229 -0.04 -5.21 -39.31
N ALA A 230 0.15 -6.49 -38.94
CA ALA A 230 -0.34 -7.01 -37.68
C ALA A 230 0.55 -6.54 -36.53
N VAL A 231 -0.06 -6.04 -35.46
CA VAL A 231 0.61 -5.55 -34.27
C VAL A 231 0.25 -6.44 -33.09
N SER A 232 1.26 -6.90 -32.35
CA SER A 232 1.05 -7.71 -31.14
C SER A 232 0.43 -6.88 -30.01
N GLN A 233 0.14 -7.55 -28.89
CA GLN A 233 -0.06 -6.84 -27.62
C GLN A 233 1.19 -6.05 -27.22
N ILE A 234 0.98 -4.99 -26.45
CA ILE A 234 2.06 -4.16 -25.92
C ILE A 234 2.65 -4.84 -24.69
N THR A 235 3.94 -5.16 -24.74
CA THR A 235 4.70 -5.49 -23.54
C THR A 235 5.15 -4.19 -22.88
N ALA A 236 5.01 -4.08 -21.57
CA ALA A 236 5.44 -2.92 -20.79
C ALA A 236 6.26 -3.38 -19.58
N LYS A 237 7.45 -2.80 -19.39
CA LYS A 237 8.27 -3.02 -18.20
C LYS A 237 8.89 -1.70 -17.75
N THR A 238 8.80 -1.41 -16.46
CA THR A 238 9.44 -0.24 -15.85
C THR A 238 10.73 -0.67 -15.19
N PHE A 239 11.82 0.03 -15.52
CA PHE A 239 13.11 -0.12 -14.88
C PHE A 239 13.37 1.07 -13.97
N TYR A 240 13.75 0.80 -12.73
CA TYR A 240 13.95 1.78 -11.68
C TYR A 240 15.45 2.05 -11.50
N LEU A 241 15.86 3.31 -11.62
CA LEU A 241 17.20 3.72 -11.23
C LEU A 241 17.30 3.60 -9.70
N ALA A 242 18.30 2.86 -9.22
CA ALA A 242 18.64 2.75 -7.81
C ALA A 242 19.81 3.70 -7.48
N PRO A 243 19.56 4.99 -7.19
CA PRO A 243 20.64 5.95 -6.96
C PRO A 243 21.44 5.56 -5.71
N PRO A 244 22.73 5.90 -5.61
CA PRO A 244 23.50 5.62 -4.42
C PRO A 244 22.91 6.38 -3.25
N ILE A 245 22.86 5.72 -2.10
CA ILE A 245 22.37 6.34 -0.87
C ILE A 245 23.58 6.81 -0.07
N THR A 246 23.64 8.10 0.19
CA THR A 246 24.63 8.67 1.11
C THR A 246 24.11 8.56 2.53
N VAL A 247 24.80 7.79 3.37
CA VAL A 247 24.54 7.73 4.81
C VAL A 247 25.57 8.60 5.50
N ARG A 248 25.09 9.58 6.27
CA ARG A 248 25.95 10.43 7.11
C ARG A 248 26.03 9.85 8.52
N PHE A 249 27.24 9.82 9.04
CA PHE A 249 27.53 9.32 10.38
C PHE A 249 27.65 10.48 11.36
N GLY A 250 26.97 10.34 12.49
CA GLY A 250 26.92 11.36 13.54
C GLY A 250 27.48 10.84 14.85
N GLY A 251 28.09 11.76 15.58
CA GLY A 251 28.38 11.60 16.99
C GLY A 251 29.59 10.78 17.37
N ASN A 252 29.77 10.60 18.68
CA ASN A 252 30.95 9.92 19.24
C ASN A 252 31.09 8.47 18.72
N TYR A 253 29.98 7.85 18.33
CA TYR A 253 29.94 6.49 17.81
C TYR A 253 29.87 6.41 16.28
N HIS A 254 29.86 7.54 15.56
CA HIS A 254 29.75 7.61 14.09
C HIS A 254 28.64 6.70 13.54
N LEU A 255 27.42 6.92 14.02
CA LEU A 255 26.26 6.11 13.66
C LEU A 255 25.38 6.82 12.63
N GLY A 256 24.78 6.02 11.75
CA GLY A 256 23.82 6.44 10.74
C GLY A 256 22.69 5.42 10.64
N THR A 257 21.62 5.79 9.94
CA THR A 257 20.49 4.88 9.66
C THR A 257 20.38 4.62 8.18
N PHE A 258 19.83 3.47 7.81
CA PHE A 258 19.67 3.07 6.43
C PHE A 258 18.46 2.15 6.24
N CYS A 259 17.70 2.39 5.17
CA CYS A 259 16.67 1.48 4.68
C CYS A 259 16.42 1.79 3.20
N ALA A 260 16.71 0.88 2.28
CA ALA A 260 16.55 1.09 0.85
C ALA A 260 15.47 0.16 0.27
N PRO A 261 14.82 0.51 -0.86
CA PRO A 261 13.85 -0.37 -1.52
C PRO A 261 14.51 -1.50 -2.33
N TYR A 262 15.85 -1.55 -2.37
CA TYR A 262 16.64 -2.53 -3.11
C TYR A 262 17.81 -3.03 -2.27
N SER A 263 18.39 -4.17 -2.67
CA SER A 263 19.59 -4.72 -2.03
C SER A 263 20.80 -3.84 -2.32
N THR A 264 21.64 -3.68 -1.31
CA THR A 264 22.73 -2.70 -1.34
C THR A 264 24.02 -3.31 -0.81
N GLN A 265 25.12 -3.06 -1.53
CA GLN A 265 26.46 -3.45 -1.11
C GLN A 265 26.93 -2.54 0.03
N MET A 266 27.31 -3.14 1.16
CA MET A 266 27.95 -2.44 2.27
C MET A 266 29.44 -2.20 1.94
N PRO A 267 29.96 -0.97 2.12
CA PRO A 267 31.39 -0.67 2.01
C PRO A 267 32.25 -1.46 3.01
N ASP A 268 33.53 -1.65 2.67
CA ASP A 268 34.51 -2.32 3.53
C ASP A 268 34.75 -1.54 4.84
N GLY A 269 34.96 -2.25 5.94
CA GLY A 269 35.23 -1.65 7.27
C GLY A 269 34.00 -1.12 8.00
N MET A 270 32.84 -1.16 7.35
CA MET A 270 31.56 -0.74 7.90
C MET A 270 30.90 -1.87 8.70
N THR A 271 30.15 -1.50 9.74
CA THR A 271 29.36 -2.45 10.54
C THR A 271 27.88 -2.10 10.48
N ALA A 272 27.03 -3.08 10.22
CA ALA A 272 25.58 -2.93 10.29
C ALA A 272 25.03 -3.63 11.53
N TYR A 273 24.03 -3.02 12.16
CA TYR A 273 23.33 -3.54 13.34
C TYR A 273 21.83 -3.59 13.07
N TYR A 274 21.19 -4.63 13.59
CA TYR A 274 19.73 -4.76 13.62
C TYR A 274 19.27 -4.98 15.07
N ILE A 275 18.02 -4.60 15.34
CA ILE A 275 17.44 -4.64 16.67
C ILE A 275 16.76 -6.00 16.89
N THR A 276 17.05 -6.64 18.01
CA THR A 276 16.46 -7.93 18.40
C THR A 276 15.45 -7.83 19.52
N GLY A 277 15.33 -6.67 20.19
CA GLY A 277 14.39 -6.48 21.30
C GLY A 277 14.69 -5.23 22.12
N ILE A 278 13.90 -5.02 23.17
CA ILE A 278 14.13 -4.02 24.21
C ILE A 278 14.26 -4.74 25.56
N GLN A 279 15.23 -4.33 26.37
CA GLN A 279 15.38 -4.82 27.74
C GLN A 279 15.76 -3.66 28.65
N TYR A 280 14.96 -3.44 29.70
CA TYR A 280 15.18 -2.40 30.72
C TYR A 280 15.61 -1.06 30.10
N ASP A 281 14.77 -0.46 29.25
CA ASP A 281 15.03 0.81 28.51
C ASP A 281 16.15 0.82 27.45
N LYS A 282 16.84 -0.30 27.25
CA LYS A 282 17.91 -0.43 26.25
C LYS A 282 17.51 -1.29 25.06
N LEU A 283 17.86 -0.82 23.86
CA LEU A 283 17.75 -1.64 22.66
C LEU A 283 18.81 -2.73 22.66
N GLN A 284 18.38 -3.94 22.34
CA GLN A 284 19.25 -5.06 22.07
C GLN A 284 19.62 -5.04 20.59
N LEU A 285 20.91 -4.91 20.30
CA LEU A 285 21.45 -4.89 18.95
C LEU A 285 22.30 -6.12 18.68
N GLN A 286 22.23 -6.64 17.47
CA GLN A 286 23.14 -7.65 16.96
C GLN A 286 23.82 -7.15 15.68
N THR A 287 25.07 -7.53 15.50
CA THR A 287 25.81 -7.27 14.27
C THR A 287 25.26 -8.12 13.14
N TYR A 288 24.99 -7.48 12.01
CA TYR A 288 24.64 -8.17 10.78
C TYR A 288 25.89 -8.81 10.18
N PRO A 289 25.92 -10.14 9.97
CA PRO A 289 27.13 -10.84 9.52
C PRO A 289 27.39 -10.70 8.01
N GLY A 290 26.41 -10.26 7.23
CA GLY A 290 26.51 -10.12 5.77
C GLY A 290 27.07 -8.77 5.33
N ASN A 291 27.63 -8.75 4.12
CA ASN A 291 28.08 -7.52 3.44
C ASN A 291 27.06 -6.99 2.41
N ILE A 292 25.95 -7.71 2.20
CA ILE A 292 24.82 -7.28 1.37
C ILE A 292 23.65 -6.95 2.28
N LEU A 293 23.22 -5.69 2.29
CA LEU A 293 22.05 -5.25 3.06
C LEU A 293 20.78 -5.55 2.25
N PRO A 294 19.84 -6.38 2.78
CA PRO A 294 18.61 -6.71 2.07
C PRO A 294 17.68 -5.51 1.86
N ALA A 295 16.92 -5.52 0.77
CA ALA A 295 15.88 -4.54 0.49
C ALA A 295 14.82 -4.46 1.61
N TYR A 296 14.25 -3.27 1.80
CA TYR A 296 13.21 -2.95 2.78
C TYR A 296 13.55 -3.41 4.20
N THR A 297 14.82 -3.28 4.57
CA THR A 297 15.33 -3.68 5.88
C THR A 297 15.99 -2.50 6.57
N PRO A 298 15.50 -2.07 7.74
CA PRO A 298 16.16 -1.02 8.52
C PRO A 298 17.43 -1.54 9.17
N PHE A 299 18.51 -0.77 9.03
CA PHE A 299 19.77 -0.98 9.73
C PHE A 299 20.24 0.30 10.43
N ILE A 300 20.96 0.10 11.54
CA ILE A 300 21.85 1.10 12.12
C ILE A 300 23.25 0.79 11.62
N LEU A 301 23.91 1.79 11.08
CA LEU A 301 25.17 1.67 10.37
C LEU A 301 26.28 2.41 11.14
N GLN A 302 27.48 1.84 11.18
CA GLN A 302 28.65 2.44 11.82
C GLN A 302 29.87 2.39 10.91
N ASP A 303 30.57 3.53 10.79
CA ASP A 303 31.93 3.61 10.28
C ASP A 303 32.78 4.42 11.27
N LYS A 304 33.84 3.83 11.83
CA LYS A 304 34.65 4.49 12.88
C LYS A 304 35.64 5.51 12.33
N THR A 305 35.77 5.61 11.00
CA THR A 305 36.80 6.39 10.32
C THR A 305 36.23 7.47 9.42
N ALA A 306 35.07 7.21 8.79
CA ALA A 306 34.43 8.13 7.88
C ALA A 306 33.26 8.87 8.54
N SER A 307 33.02 10.12 8.10
CA SER A 307 31.82 10.89 8.46
C SER A 307 30.63 10.62 7.55
N GLU A 308 30.84 9.93 6.42
CA GLU A 308 29.81 9.52 5.48
C GLU A 308 30.24 8.29 4.68
N ALA A 309 29.25 7.54 4.19
CA ALA A 309 29.45 6.42 3.27
C ALA A 309 28.43 6.49 2.13
N ILE A 310 28.84 6.05 0.94
CA ILE A 310 27.97 5.91 -0.22
C ILE A 310 27.71 4.42 -0.42
N LEU A 311 26.44 4.02 -0.34
CA LEU A 311 26.02 2.64 -0.55
C LEU A 311 25.35 2.48 -1.91
N THR A 312 25.67 1.41 -2.63
CA THR A 312 25.27 1.20 -4.03
C THR A 312 24.46 -0.08 -4.20
N TYR A 313 23.56 -0.06 -5.18
CA TYR A 313 22.76 -1.20 -5.57
C TYR A 313 23.61 -2.43 -5.92
N THR A 314 23.07 -3.62 -5.64
CA THR A 314 23.63 -4.90 -6.07
C THR A 314 22.53 -5.88 -6.46
N THR A 315 22.81 -6.73 -7.45
CA THR A 315 21.93 -7.84 -7.86
C THR A 315 21.98 -9.02 -6.88
N GLN A 316 22.99 -9.05 -6.00
CA GLN A 316 23.10 -10.10 -4.98
C GLN A 316 21.97 -9.95 -3.96
N GLN A 317 21.31 -11.07 -3.66
CA GLN A 317 20.29 -11.13 -2.62
C GLN A 317 20.90 -11.62 -1.31
N ALA A 318 20.35 -11.11 -0.21
CA ALA A 318 20.67 -11.58 1.13
C ALA A 318 19.40 -11.78 1.94
N GLU A 319 19.43 -12.72 2.88
CA GLU A 319 18.30 -13.00 3.76
C GLU A 319 18.10 -11.86 4.75
N LYS A 320 16.83 -11.52 4.96
CA LYS A 320 16.41 -10.53 5.95
C LYS A 320 16.71 -11.07 7.35
N PRO A 321 17.42 -10.33 8.22
CA PRO A 321 17.55 -10.71 9.62
C PRO A 321 16.17 -10.74 10.31
N SER A 322 16.07 -11.44 11.44
CA SER A 322 14.85 -11.48 12.24
C SER A 322 14.81 -10.27 13.18
N TYR A 323 13.72 -9.51 13.12
CA TYR A 323 13.43 -8.39 14.02
C TYR A 323 12.21 -8.71 14.87
N ASP A 324 12.10 -8.04 16.01
CA ASP A 324 10.80 -7.81 16.60
C ASP A 324 10.05 -6.78 15.74
N SER A 325 9.07 -7.25 14.97
CA SER A 325 8.29 -6.42 14.04
C SER A 325 7.48 -5.32 14.74
N SER A 326 7.29 -5.42 16.06
CA SER A 326 6.58 -4.42 16.85
C SER A 326 7.46 -3.24 17.26
N LEU A 327 8.79 -3.33 17.07
CA LEU A 327 9.73 -2.37 17.63
C LEU A 327 10.34 -1.43 16.60
N VAL A 328 10.45 -1.81 15.32
CA VAL A 328 11.22 -1.02 14.33
C VAL A 328 10.52 -0.98 12.98
N MET A 329 10.46 0.21 12.38
CA MET A 329 10.17 0.40 10.97
C MET A 329 11.32 1.15 10.29
N GLY A 330 11.60 0.84 9.03
CA GLY A 330 12.40 1.70 8.16
C GLY A 330 11.52 2.17 7.01
N THR A 331 11.66 3.42 6.59
CA THR A 331 10.99 3.90 5.38
C THR A 331 12.02 4.05 4.26
N CYS A 332 11.70 3.52 3.08
CA CYS A 332 12.50 3.74 1.87
C CYS A 332 12.09 5.00 1.12
N GLU A 333 10.95 5.59 1.49
CA GLU A 333 10.36 6.80 0.92
C GLU A 333 9.78 7.66 2.05
N GLU A 334 9.48 8.92 1.74
CA GLU A 334 8.83 9.80 2.70
C GLU A 334 7.41 9.29 2.99
N THR A 335 7.08 9.10 4.27
CA THR A 335 5.84 8.42 4.69
C THR A 335 5.08 9.26 5.72
N GLU A 336 3.76 9.39 5.57
CA GLU A 336 2.92 10.11 6.53
C GLU A 336 2.81 9.34 7.86
N VAL A 337 2.88 10.08 8.97
CA VAL A 337 2.68 9.53 10.32
C VAL A 337 1.19 9.27 10.55
N LYS A 338 0.82 8.02 10.85
CA LYS A 338 -0.59 7.66 11.11
C LYS A 338 -1.01 8.07 12.52
N ASN A 339 -2.27 8.48 12.66
CA ASN A 339 -2.84 8.91 13.93
C ASN A 339 -2.75 7.80 15.01
N GLY A 340 -2.25 8.14 16.19
CA GLY A 340 -2.07 7.22 17.32
C GLY A 340 -0.76 6.41 17.32
N GLN A 341 0.13 6.62 16.35
CA GLN A 341 1.48 6.03 16.38
C GLN A 341 2.39 6.85 17.30
N GLN A 342 3.07 6.19 18.23
CA GLN A 342 4.24 6.77 18.87
C GLN A 342 5.48 6.36 18.09
N ILE A 343 6.13 7.35 17.47
CA ILE A 343 7.31 7.12 16.66
C ILE A 343 8.52 7.66 17.40
N TYR A 344 9.61 6.91 17.39
CA TYR A 344 10.90 7.39 17.85
C TYR A 344 11.89 7.34 16.69
N ALA A 345 12.61 8.43 16.47
CA ALA A 345 13.65 8.54 15.45
C ALA A 345 15.03 8.44 16.11
N LEU A 346 15.98 7.81 15.44
CA LEU A 346 17.35 7.78 15.93
C LEU A 346 17.93 9.20 15.95
N GLY A 347 18.47 9.63 17.08
CA GLY A 347 19.03 10.96 17.25
C GLY A 347 19.66 11.21 18.62
N TYR A 348 20.02 12.46 18.85
CA TYR A 348 20.51 12.93 20.14
C TYR A 348 19.37 13.28 21.07
N ASN A 349 19.50 12.92 22.34
CA ASN A 349 18.54 13.29 23.36
C ASN A 349 18.56 14.83 23.51
N GLU A 350 17.39 15.46 23.37
CA GLU A 350 17.25 16.92 23.48
C GLU A 350 17.56 17.44 24.89
N LYS A 351 17.40 16.57 25.91
CA LYS A 351 17.68 16.90 27.31
C LYS A 351 19.12 16.58 27.73
N ASP A 352 19.74 15.61 27.07
CA ASP A 352 21.15 15.25 27.28
C ASP A 352 21.85 14.99 25.93
N PRO A 353 22.54 15.98 25.34
CA PRO A 353 23.21 15.82 24.06
C PRO A 353 24.40 14.84 24.11
N THR A 354 24.76 14.30 25.28
CA THR A 354 25.76 13.24 25.41
C THR A 354 25.17 11.85 25.19
N GLU A 355 23.86 11.72 25.23
CA GLU A 355 23.14 10.47 25.00
C GLU A 355 22.61 10.37 23.56
N PHE A 356 22.95 9.27 22.90
CA PHE A 356 22.50 8.95 21.54
C PHE A 356 21.59 7.72 21.58
N GLY A 357 20.42 7.82 20.95
CA GLY A 357 19.38 6.81 21.07
C GLY A 357 18.15 7.19 20.28
N PHE A 358 17.03 6.50 20.52
CA PHE A 358 15.79 6.83 19.84
C PHE A 358 15.01 7.87 20.64
N CYS A 359 14.81 9.04 20.03
CA CYS A 359 14.11 10.18 20.58
C CYS A 359 12.70 10.25 20.02
N ARG A 360 11.73 10.71 20.81
CA ARG A 360 10.35 10.87 20.36
C ARG A 360 10.29 11.75 19.13
N TYR A 361 9.62 11.27 18.08
CA TYR A 361 9.39 11.99 16.84
C TYR A 361 8.03 12.70 16.89
N VAL A 362 8.01 13.99 16.56
CA VAL A 362 6.81 14.85 16.61
C VAL A 362 6.41 15.43 15.25
N GLY A 363 7.12 15.06 14.18
CA GLY A 363 6.79 15.53 12.83
C GLY A 363 5.63 14.75 12.20
N THR A 364 5.13 15.27 11.08
CA THR A 364 4.01 14.69 10.32
C THR A 364 4.47 13.76 9.20
N GLN A 365 5.76 13.77 8.84
CA GLN A 365 6.33 12.98 7.74
C GLN A 365 7.66 12.33 8.12
N LEU A 366 7.75 11.00 8.02
CA LEU A 366 8.97 10.24 8.20
C LEU A 366 9.88 10.39 6.98
N ALA A 367 11.11 10.83 7.19
CA ALA A 367 12.11 10.93 6.13
C ALA A 367 12.54 9.55 5.64
N ALA A 368 12.74 9.43 4.33
CA ALA A 368 13.25 8.23 3.68
C ALA A 368 14.65 7.83 4.19
N ASN A 369 14.98 6.55 4.02
CA ASN A 369 16.26 5.92 4.37
C ASN A 369 16.64 6.01 5.86
N LYS A 370 15.63 6.13 6.74
CA LYS A 370 15.83 6.17 8.18
C LYS A 370 15.18 5.00 8.89
N ALA A 371 15.78 4.63 10.02
CA ALA A 371 15.23 3.66 10.96
C ALA A 371 14.47 4.41 12.06
N TYR A 372 13.30 3.91 12.40
CA TYR A 372 12.37 4.43 13.39
C TYR A 372 11.89 3.31 14.29
N LEU A 373 11.49 3.62 15.52
CA LEU A 373 10.69 2.72 16.34
C LEU A 373 9.23 3.15 16.27
N VAL A 374 8.30 2.21 16.17
CA VAL A 374 6.86 2.51 16.25
C VAL A 374 6.25 1.70 17.37
N PHE A 375 5.62 2.40 18.30
CA PHE A 375 4.78 1.78 19.31
C PHE A 375 3.32 2.13 19.01
N THR A 376 2.50 1.11 18.79
CA THR A 376 1.05 1.24 18.71
C THR A 376 0.48 1.17 20.12
N GLN A 377 -0.01 2.29 20.65
CA GLN A 377 -0.69 2.31 21.95
C GLN A 377 -2.12 1.77 21.82
N LYS A 378 -2.59 1.05 22.86
CA LYS A 378 -3.96 0.56 22.96
C LYS A 378 -4.96 1.71 23.12
N TYR A 379 -4.59 2.80 23.79
CA TYR A 379 -5.45 3.96 24.01
C TYR A 379 -4.86 5.22 23.37
N ILE A 380 -5.66 5.94 22.58
CA ILE A 380 -5.27 7.16 21.86
C ILE A 380 -6.01 8.34 22.48
N LEU A 381 -5.29 9.27 23.12
CA LEU A 381 -5.87 10.49 23.68
C LEU A 381 -6.53 11.37 22.58
N LYS A 382 -7.70 11.93 22.88
CA LYS A 382 -8.40 12.90 22.05
C LYS A 382 -8.21 14.31 22.60
N GLU A 383 -7.93 15.24 21.70
CA GLU A 383 -7.62 16.66 22.00
C GLU A 383 -8.35 17.61 21.04
N SER A 384 -9.45 17.14 20.43
CA SER A 384 -10.29 17.89 19.49
C SER A 384 -11.69 17.30 19.46
N ASP A 385 -12.68 18.07 19.00
CA ASP A 385 -14.03 17.56 18.78
C ASP A 385 -14.04 16.33 17.87
N LEU A 386 -14.98 15.43 18.17
CA LEU A 386 -15.12 14.17 17.44
C LEU A 386 -15.98 14.38 16.20
N GLN A 387 -15.67 13.59 15.16
CA GLN A 387 -16.54 13.47 14.01
C GLN A 387 -17.66 12.46 14.31
N PRO A 388 -18.81 12.56 13.64
CA PRO A 388 -19.91 11.60 13.76
C PRO A 388 -19.44 10.17 13.50
N GLY A 389 -19.90 9.21 14.32
CA GLY A 389 -19.51 7.80 14.21
C GLY A 389 -19.59 7.00 15.50
N GLN A 390 -19.33 5.70 15.37
CA GLN A 390 -19.21 4.77 16.49
C GLN A 390 -17.78 4.74 17.02
N TYR A 391 -17.64 4.79 18.34
CA TYR A 391 -16.35 4.77 19.02
C TYR A 391 -16.41 3.92 20.27
N THR A 392 -15.29 3.27 20.57
CA THR A 392 -15.04 2.74 21.91
C THR A 392 -14.09 3.68 22.63
N PHE A 393 -14.48 4.16 23.81
CA PHE A 393 -13.72 5.11 24.61
C PHE A 393 -13.43 4.62 26.02
N VAL A 394 -12.35 5.15 26.58
CA VAL A 394 -12.08 5.22 28.00
C VAL A 394 -12.16 6.68 28.44
N LEU A 395 -12.81 6.94 29.57
CA LEU A 395 -12.85 8.25 30.21
C LEU A 395 -12.06 8.17 31.50
N ALA A 396 -11.13 9.11 31.70
CA ALA A 396 -10.31 9.16 32.89
C ALA A 396 -10.13 10.59 33.39
N THR A 397 -10.00 10.77 34.70
CA THR A 397 -9.78 12.09 35.31
C THR A 397 -8.39 12.65 35.01
N GLU A 398 -7.43 11.75 34.77
CA GLU A 398 -6.02 12.05 34.56
C GLU A 398 -5.45 11.29 33.35
N LYS A 399 -4.27 11.72 32.92
CA LYS A 399 -3.44 11.03 31.94
C LYS A 399 -2.01 10.93 32.48
N ASP A 400 -1.31 9.84 32.19
CA ASP A 400 0.12 9.76 32.51
C ASP A 400 0.97 10.61 31.55
N ALA A 401 2.29 10.61 31.76
CA ALA A 401 3.25 11.28 30.89
C ALA A 401 3.27 10.77 29.43
N ASN A 402 2.67 9.60 29.18
CA ASN A 402 2.63 8.91 27.90
C ASN A 402 1.25 9.00 27.22
N ASN A 403 0.39 9.90 27.68
CA ASN A 403 -0.99 10.07 27.20
C ASN A 403 -1.80 8.76 27.28
N GLN A 404 -1.62 7.96 28.33
CA GLN A 404 -2.48 6.82 28.66
C GLN A 404 -3.45 7.17 29.81
N PRO A 405 -4.61 6.49 29.90
CA PRO A 405 -5.59 6.72 30.97
C PRO A 405 -4.99 6.53 32.38
N GLN A 406 -5.24 7.46 33.30
CA GLN A 406 -4.83 7.38 34.71
C GLN A 406 -5.87 7.92 35.69
N GLY A 407 -5.67 7.64 36.97
CA GLY A 407 -6.46 8.21 38.05
C GLY A 407 -7.76 7.44 38.21
N ILE A 408 -8.88 8.10 37.98
CA ILE A 408 -10.21 7.51 38.13
C ILE A 408 -10.85 7.44 36.76
N ALA A 409 -11.26 6.23 36.37
CA ALA A 409 -12.02 6.00 35.16
C ALA A 409 -13.47 5.63 35.47
N TRP A 410 -14.28 5.76 34.43
CA TRP A 410 -15.61 5.19 34.44
C TRP A 410 -15.52 3.68 34.67
N GLY A 411 -16.07 3.19 35.79
CA GLY A 411 -16.03 1.78 36.16
C GLY A 411 -17.19 0.99 35.56
N THR A 412 -17.49 -0.18 36.12
CA THR A 412 -18.58 -1.03 35.64
C THR A 412 -19.94 -0.57 36.17
N TYR A 413 -20.99 -0.79 35.38
CA TYR A 413 -22.36 -0.63 35.84
C TYR A 413 -22.70 -1.68 36.92
N ASN A 414 -23.22 -1.23 38.07
CA ASN A 414 -23.71 -2.10 39.13
C ASN A 414 -25.24 -2.13 39.12
N SER A 415 -25.79 -3.29 38.78
CA SER A 415 -27.24 -3.49 38.66
C SER A 415 -28.00 -3.46 39.99
N SER A 416 -27.32 -3.71 41.12
CA SER A 416 -27.96 -3.73 42.45
C SER A 416 -28.26 -2.33 42.98
N ASN A 417 -27.32 -1.39 42.80
CA ASN A 417 -27.50 0.01 43.21
C ASN A 417 -27.91 0.92 42.05
N LYS A 418 -27.97 0.39 40.82
CA LYS A 418 -28.29 1.10 39.57
C LYS A 418 -27.38 2.31 39.31
N ARG A 419 -26.08 2.19 39.63
CA ARG A 419 -25.08 3.25 39.48
C ARG A 419 -23.87 2.73 38.69
N ILE A 420 -23.12 3.65 38.08
CA ILE A 420 -21.79 3.35 37.53
C ILE A 420 -20.77 3.57 38.65
N ASN A 421 -20.09 2.49 39.03
CA ASN A 421 -19.06 2.57 40.05
C ASN A 421 -17.81 3.26 39.48
N LYS A 422 -17.01 3.87 40.35
CA LYS A 422 -15.66 4.30 39.95
C LYS A 422 -14.73 3.10 39.78
N ALA A 423 -13.77 3.20 38.87
CA ALA A 423 -12.62 2.30 38.82
C ALA A 423 -11.35 3.12 39.01
N ASN A 424 -10.54 2.75 40.00
CA ASN A 424 -9.19 3.29 40.11
C ASN A 424 -8.32 2.61 39.05
N ILE A 425 -7.66 3.41 38.23
CA ILE A 425 -6.80 2.93 37.17
C ILE A 425 -5.39 3.47 37.36
N SER A 426 -4.46 2.53 37.48
CA SER A 426 -3.01 2.75 37.43
C SER A 426 -2.47 2.31 36.06
N ASP A 427 -1.16 2.50 35.84
CA ASP A 427 -0.46 2.09 34.61
C ASP A 427 -0.66 0.62 34.21
N THR A 428 -1.06 -0.24 35.15
CA THR A 428 -1.27 -1.68 34.96
C THR A 428 -2.73 -2.09 34.87
N ALA A 429 -3.67 -1.20 35.22
CA ALA A 429 -5.08 -1.52 35.28
C ALA A 429 -5.72 -1.36 33.90
N THR A 430 -6.53 -2.33 33.49
CA THR A 430 -7.33 -2.18 32.27
C THR A 430 -8.55 -1.31 32.59
N PRO A 431 -8.66 -0.09 32.04
CA PRO A 431 -9.85 0.73 32.22
C PRO A 431 -11.07 0.11 31.57
N THR A 432 -12.27 0.46 32.07
CA THR A 432 -13.52 0.04 31.44
C THR A 432 -13.69 0.76 30.11
N GLU A 433 -13.98 -0.01 29.07
CA GLU A 433 -14.23 0.48 27.73
C GLU A 433 -15.75 0.65 27.53
N TRP A 434 -16.14 1.79 26.95
CA TRP A 434 -17.54 2.17 26.77
C TRP A 434 -17.82 2.47 25.30
N GLN A 435 -19.01 2.12 24.82
CA GLN A 435 -19.43 2.37 23.44
C GLN A 435 -20.17 3.70 23.36
N PHE A 436 -19.78 4.51 22.37
CA PHE A 436 -20.28 5.84 22.12
C PHE A 436 -20.71 5.94 20.66
N GLN A 437 -21.95 6.36 20.42
CA GLN A 437 -22.40 6.77 19.10
C GLN A 437 -22.53 8.29 19.09
N VAL A 438 -21.72 8.96 18.26
CA VAL A 438 -21.70 10.42 18.09
C VAL A 438 -22.44 10.78 16.79
N THR A 439 -23.33 11.77 16.83
CA THR A 439 -24.03 12.30 15.64
C THR A 439 -23.49 13.69 15.23
N ASP A 440 -23.96 14.19 14.08
CA ASP A 440 -23.58 15.48 13.49
C ASP A 440 -23.75 16.69 14.44
N ASP A 441 -24.67 16.60 15.40
CA ASP A 441 -24.95 17.65 16.39
C ASP A 441 -24.17 17.48 17.71
N ASN A 442 -23.11 16.66 17.72
CA ASN A 442 -22.39 16.21 18.92
C ASN A 442 -23.27 15.48 19.93
N LEU A 443 -24.44 14.96 19.50
CA LEU A 443 -25.29 14.14 20.36
C LEU A 443 -24.66 12.77 20.53
N VAL A 444 -24.64 12.27 21.76
CA VAL A 444 -23.97 11.02 22.11
C VAL A 444 -24.93 10.04 22.76
N THR A 445 -25.00 8.82 22.24
CA THR A 445 -25.58 7.68 22.96
C THR A 445 -24.47 6.88 23.62
N ILE A 446 -24.60 6.61 24.92
CA ILE A 446 -23.60 5.88 25.73
C ILE A 446 -24.17 4.52 26.11
N GLU A 447 -23.44 3.46 25.74
CA GLU A 447 -23.86 2.07 25.93
C GLU A 447 -22.74 1.21 26.55
N ASN A 448 -23.14 0.22 27.35
CA ASN A 448 -22.27 -0.83 27.87
C ASN A 448 -22.98 -2.17 27.88
N GLY A 449 -22.62 -3.04 26.93
CA GLY A 449 -23.31 -4.32 26.71
C GLY A 449 -24.78 -4.09 26.36
N SER A 450 -25.69 -4.66 27.14
CA SER A 450 -27.13 -4.48 26.93
C SER A 450 -27.69 -3.19 27.52
N TYR A 451 -26.92 -2.42 28.30
CA TYR A 451 -27.41 -1.28 29.05
C TYR A 451 -27.23 0.03 28.28
N LYS A 452 -28.30 0.84 28.22
CA LYS A 452 -28.25 2.23 27.74
C LYS A 452 -28.39 3.15 28.95
N LEU A 453 -27.63 4.25 29.00
CA LEU A 453 -27.64 5.16 30.15
C LEU A 453 -28.59 6.35 29.93
N ALA A 454 -29.35 6.74 30.96
CA ALA A 454 -30.25 7.89 30.98
C ALA A 454 -30.19 8.67 32.32
N VAL A 455 -30.75 9.89 32.34
CA VAL A 455 -30.97 10.74 33.54
C VAL A 455 -32.47 10.78 33.89
N LEU A 456 -32.78 10.72 35.18
CA LEU A 456 -34.10 10.56 35.81
C LEU A 456 -34.32 11.83 36.60
N LYS A 457 -35.43 12.48 36.30
CA LYS A 457 -35.82 13.74 36.87
C LYS A 457 -36.86 13.47 37.95
N GLU A 458 -36.43 13.06 39.12
CA GLU A 458 -37.32 13.05 40.28
C GLU A 458 -36.54 13.43 41.54
N TYR A 459 -37.24 13.99 42.53
CA TYR A 459 -36.75 14.77 43.69
C TYR A 459 -35.83 14.01 44.68
N GLY A 460 -34.76 13.39 44.19
CA GLY A 460 -33.70 12.76 44.98
C GLY A 460 -32.50 12.40 44.09
N GLU A 461 -31.36 13.02 44.39
CA GLU A 461 -30.00 12.77 43.85
C GLU A 461 -29.89 12.41 42.35
N PRO A 462 -29.63 13.40 41.46
CA PRO A 462 -29.44 13.15 40.04
C PRO A 462 -28.25 12.21 39.82
N SER A 463 -28.44 11.14 39.05
CA SER A 463 -27.40 10.13 38.80
C SER A 463 -27.58 9.49 37.43
N LEU A 464 -26.59 8.73 36.96
CA LEU A 464 -26.73 7.95 35.73
C LEU A 464 -27.29 6.55 36.06
N TYR A 465 -28.31 6.10 35.33
CA TYR A 465 -28.91 4.76 35.47
C TYR A 465 -29.30 4.14 34.12
N ASP A 466 -29.57 2.84 34.17
CA ASP A 466 -30.02 2.00 33.05
C ASP A 466 -31.44 2.35 32.59
N TYR A 467 -31.56 2.61 31.28
CA TYR A 467 -32.76 3.02 30.55
C TYR A 467 -33.70 1.86 30.17
N ASN A 468 -33.29 0.59 30.29
CA ASN A 468 -34.03 -0.54 29.72
C ASN A 468 -35.42 -0.85 30.33
N ARG A 469 -35.98 0.02 31.17
CA ARG A 469 -37.40 -0.01 31.56
C ARG A 469 -37.95 1.40 31.78
N GLN A 470 -38.51 2.03 30.75
CA GLN A 470 -39.90 2.55 30.73
C GLN A 470 -40.20 3.36 29.47
N ASN A 471 -41.33 3.03 28.87
CA ASN A 471 -41.72 3.35 27.50
C ASN A 471 -42.55 4.66 27.40
N THR A 472 -42.13 5.72 28.09
CA THR A 472 -42.80 7.04 28.02
C THR A 472 -41.76 8.13 27.79
N LYS A 473 -41.68 8.55 26.53
CA LYS A 473 -40.76 9.54 25.93
C LYS A 473 -40.90 10.98 26.49
N SER A 474 -41.59 11.19 27.62
CA SER A 474 -42.00 12.52 28.10
C SER A 474 -41.22 13.04 29.31
N ASP A 475 -40.45 12.20 30.00
CA ASP A 475 -39.77 12.57 31.26
C ASP A 475 -38.23 12.62 31.16
N TYR A 476 -37.66 12.33 29.99
CA TYR A 476 -36.23 12.11 29.80
C TYR A 476 -35.60 13.14 28.85
N LEU A 477 -34.43 13.62 29.22
CA LEU A 477 -33.66 14.65 28.52
C LEU A 477 -32.52 13.95 27.77
N ASP A 478 -32.87 13.25 26.69
CA ASP A 478 -32.02 12.21 26.06
C ASP A 478 -30.88 12.74 25.17
N ASP A 479 -30.74 14.06 25.07
CA ASP A 479 -29.77 14.69 24.17
C ASP A 479 -28.46 15.00 24.92
N TRP A 480 -27.60 14.00 25.07
CA TRP A 480 -26.27 14.18 25.66
C TRP A 480 -25.33 14.83 24.66
N THR A 481 -24.56 15.81 25.09
CA THR A 481 -23.52 16.42 24.29
C THR A 481 -22.14 16.08 24.85
N LEU A 482 -21.20 15.83 23.95
CA LEU A 482 -19.79 15.70 24.27
C LEU A 482 -19.06 16.92 23.69
N THR A 483 -18.39 17.69 24.54
CA THR A 483 -17.78 18.96 24.13
C THR A 483 -16.35 19.05 24.61
N TYR A 484 -15.40 19.25 23.69
CA TYR A 484 -14.01 19.48 24.04
C TYR A 484 -13.84 20.84 24.72
N GLN A 485 -13.06 20.89 25.79
CA GLN A 485 -12.71 22.07 26.56
C GLN A 485 -11.23 22.41 26.29
N PRO A 486 -10.94 23.39 25.41
CA PRO A 486 -9.56 23.70 25.02
C PRO A 486 -8.68 24.14 26.20
N GLU A 487 -9.26 24.89 27.13
CA GLU A 487 -8.57 25.44 28.32
C GLU A 487 -8.00 24.36 29.24
N THR A 488 -8.71 23.22 29.36
CA THR A 488 -8.34 22.12 30.24
C THR A 488 -7.83 20.89 29.48
N SER A 489 -7.91 20.90 28.15
CA SER A 489 -7.64 19.76 27.26
C SER A 489 -8.44 18.51 27.63
N LYS A 490 -9.67 18.70 28.10
CA LYS A 490 -10.55 17.65 28.59
C LYS A 490 -11.92 17.77 27.93
N PHE A 491 -12.73 16.73 28.06
CA PHE A 491 -14.09 16.68 27.55
C PHE A 491 -15.09 16.83 28.68
N LYS A 492 -16.13 17.61 28.39
CA LYS A 492 -17.33 17.71 29.20
C LYS A 492 -18.43 16.87 28.55
N ILE A 493 -19.08 16.03 29.34
CA ILE A 493 -20.31 15.34 28.95
C ILE A 493 -21.47 16.00 29.69
N GLY A 494 -22.35 16.64 28.92
CA GLY A 494 -23.49 17.40 29.43
C GLY A 494 -24.80 16.98 28.78
N VAL A 495 -25.89 17.54 29.27
CA VAL A 495 -27.20 17.42 28.62
C VAL A 495 -27.48 18.72 27.87
N SER A 496 -27.86 18.63 26.60
CA SER A 496 -28.06 19.78 25.70
C SER A 496 -29.00 20.83 26.28
N GLN A 497 -30.09 20.37 26.93
CA GLN A 497 -31.12 21.24 27.50
C GLN A 497 -30.74 21.84 28.87
N PHE A 498 -29.70 21.31 29.54
CA PHE A 498 -29.25 21.73 30.86
C PHE A 498 -27.71 21.86 30.87
N PRO A 499 -27.16 22.90 30.24
CA PRO A 499 -25.71 23.06 30.05
C PRO A 499 -24.93 23.26 31.36
N ASP A 500 -25.62 23.69 32.41
CA ASP A 500 -25.12 23.80 33.78
C ASP A 500 -25.02 22.45 34.51
N ARG A 501 -25.50 21.37 33.88
CA ARG A 501 -25.46 20.01 34.42
C ARG A 501 -24.58 19.12 33.57
N SER A 502 -23.51 18.63 34.17
CA SER A 502 -22.60 17.66 33.56
C SER A 502 -22.40 16.45 34.43
N ILE A 503 -21.89 15.39 33.80
CA ILE A 503 -21.37 14.24 34.53
C ILE A 503 -20.21 14.73 35.40
N SER A 504 -20.24 14.38 36.68
CA SER A 504 -19.14 14.58 37.59
C SER A 504 -18.94 13.34 38.45
N TYR A 505 -17.72 13.18 38.92
CA TYR A 505 -17.36 12.12 39.84
C TYR A 505 -17.61 12.58 41.29
N ASP A 506 -18.22 11.70 42.10
CA ASP A 506 -18.42 11.93 43.52
C ASP A 506 -17.39 11.15 44.34
N ASP A 507 -16.44 11.89 44.93
CA ASP A 507 -15.39 11.33 45.77
C ASP A 507 -15.89 10.72 47.07
N VAL A 508 -16.99 11.23 47.61
CA VAL A 508 -17.55 10.85 48.91
C VAL A 508 -18.23 9.49 48.79
N TYR A 509 -19.00 9.28 47.72
CA TYR A 509 -19.81 8.07 47.57
C TYR A 509 -19.24 7.05 46.57
N GLY A 510 -18.18 7.40 45.84
CA GLY A 510 -17.44 6.46 44.99
C GLY A 510 -18.17 6.00 43.73
N TYR A 511 -19.16 6.76 43.28
CA TYR A 511 -19.90 6.53 42.03
C TYR A 511 -19.99 7.82 41.22
N ILE A 512 -20.39 7.67 39.95
CA ILE A 512 -20.52 8.79 39.04
C ILE A 512 -21.95 9.32 39.10
N LYS A 513 -22.09 10.63 39.26
CA LYS A 513 -23.38 11.31 39.42
C LYS A 513 -23.54 12.45 38.42
N PHE A 514 -24.77 12.96 38.35
CA PHE A 514 -25.09 14.14 37.58
C PHE A 514 -25.32 15.28 38.58
N TYR A 515 -24.72 16.45 38.37
CA TYR A 515 -24.75 17.50 39.39
C TYR A 515 -25.35 18.81 38.86
N GLN A 516 -26.05 19.55 39.74
CA GLN A 516 -26.58 20.88 39.48
C GLN A 516 -25.76 21.91 40.27
N ARG A 517 -25.42 23.03 39.63
CA ARG A 517 -24.59 24.12 40.15
C ARG A 517 -24.92 24.54 41.59
N THR A 518 -24.01 24.28 42.53
CA THR A 518 -23.82 25.08 43.74
C THR A 518 -22.37 25.54 43.80
N GLU A 519 -22.12 26.71 44.41
CA GLU A 519 -20.89 27.51 44.29
C GLU A 519 -19.61 26.87 44.89
N ASN A 520 -19.68 25.67 45.47
CA ASN A 520 -18.58 25.07 46.23
C ASN A 520 -18.10 23.69 45.75
N ASP A 521 -18.60 23.15 44.64
CA ASP A 521 -18.17 21.83 44.15
C ASP A 521 -17.25 21.93 42.92
N SER A 522 -16.07 21.32 43.02
CA SER A 522 -15.09 21.21 41.93
C SER A 522 -15.55 20.21 40.88
N TYR A 523 -16.05 20.70 39.73
CA TYR A 523 -16.30 19.87 38.54
C TYR A 523 -15.01 19.33 37.97
N GLN A 524 -15.00 18.08 37.51
CA GLN A 524 -13.85 17.51 36.83
C GLN A 524 -14.22 17.08 35.41
N ASP A 525 -13.69 17.80 34.42
CA ASP A 525 -13.69 17.34 33.04
C ASP A 525 -12.79 16.08 32.93
N PHE A 526 -13.05 15.25 31.92
CA PHE A 526 -12.35 13.98 31.71
C PHE A 526 -11.46 14.01 30.48
N TYR A 527 -10.32 13.34 30.51
CA TYR A 527 -9.63 12.96 29.28
C TYR A 527 -10.40 11.84 28.58
N LEU A 528 -10.50 11.96 27.26
CA LEU A 528 -11.17 10.97 26.42
C LEU A 528 -10.13 10.21 25.60
N PHE A 529 -10.10 8.88 25.71
CA PHE A 529 -9.15 8.03 24.99
C PHE A 529 -9.87 7.04 24.10
N LYS A 530 -9.64 7.14 22.78
CA LYS A 530 -10.15 6.16 21.81
C LYS A 530 -9.41 4.84 21.96
N VAL A 531 -10.15 3.75 22.07
CA VAL A 531 -9.56 2.40 22.08
C VAL A 531 -9.12 2.04 20.65
N ASN A 532 -7.83 1.80 20.50
CA ASN A 532 -7.22 1.22 19.31
C ASN A 532 -7.26 -0.30 19.50
N GLN A 533 -8.14 -1.00 18.76
CA GLN A 533 -8.27 -2.45 18.91
C GLN A 533 -7.06 -3.17 18.30
N GLN A 534 -5.98 -3.27 19.08
CA GLN A 534 -4.93 -4.28 18.91
C GLN A 534 -4.38 -4.73 20.27
N SER A 535 -4.17 -6.04 20.37
CA SER A 535 -3.84 -6.82 21.56
C SER A 535 -2.38 -6.62 21.99
N GLY A 536 -2.13 -6.39 23.28
CA GLY A 536 -0.81 -6.60 23.88
C GLY A 536 -0.39 -5.53 24.89
N THR A 537 -0.18 -5.95 26.14
CA THR A 537 0.28 -5.17 27.29
C THR A 537 1.78 -4.84 27.18
N SER A 538 2.15 -3.58 27.37
CA SER A 538 3.48 -3.24 27.91
C SER A 538 3.40 -2.00 28.80
N THR A 539 3.79 -2.17 30.06
CA THR A 539 4.07 -1.10 31.04
C THR A 539 5.42 -0.46 30.76
N MET A 540 5.49 0.87 30.60
CA MET A 540 6.64 1.68 31.03
C MET A 540 6.21 3.13 31.30
N VAL A 541 6.68 3.64 32.44
CA VAL A 541 6.58 5.01 32.93
C VAL A 541 7.65 5.88 32.26
N THR A 542 7.34 7.17 32.05
CA THR A 542 8.10 8.23 31.36
C THR A 542 8.35 7.98 29.86
N ALA A 543 8.22 9.03 29.04
CA ALA A 543 8.45 8.95 27.60
C ALA A 543 9.84 8.36 27.33
N PRO A 544 9.96 7.12 26.81
CA PRO A 544 11.23 6.42 26.80
C PRO A 544 12.19 7.07 25.81
N PHE A 545 13.28 7.64 26.30
CA PHE A 545 14.49 7.71 25.50
C PHE A 545 15.10 6.31 25.51
N PHE A 546 15.10 5.63 24.36
CA PHE A 546 15.74 4.32 24.28
C PHE A 546 17.21 4.49 23.97
N SER A 547 18.06 4.30 24.98
CA SER A 547 19.50 4.35 24.78
C SER A 547 19.97 3.15 23.96
N ILE A 548 20.98 3.39 23.11
CA ILE A 548 21.63 2.32 22.37
C ILE A 548 22.82 1.82 23.17
N SER A 549 22.79 0.53 23.51
CA SER A 549 23.99 -0.22 23.86
C SER A 549 24.44 -0.97 22.62
N LEU A 550 25.58 -0.58 22.05
CA LEU A 550 26.24 -1.42 21.06
C LEU A 550 26.71 -2.69 21.78
N PRO A 551 26.47 -3.90 21.24
CA PRO A 551 27.03 -5.12 21.80
C PRO A 551 28.54 -4.91 21.92
N GLU A 552 29.13 -5.34 23.05
CA GLU A 552 30.55 -5.15 23.34
C GLU A 552 31.38 -5.39 22.10
N ILE A 553 32.25 -4.43 21.78
CA ILE A 553 33.24 -4.55 20.74
C ILE A 553 34.06 -5.80 21.06
N SER A 554 33.72 -6.96 20.48
CA SER A 554 34.52 -8.17 20.63
C SER A 554 35.81 -7.93 19.84
N GLY A 555 36.78 -7.27 20.47
CA GLY A 555 38.07 -6.99 19.87
C GLY A 555 38.79 -5.71 20.31
N LEU A 556 38.21 -4.83 21.14
CA LEU A 556 38.95 -3.71 21.73
C LEU A 556 38.93 -3.80 23.26
N PRO A 557 40.09 -3.59 23.92
CA PRO A 557 40.16 -3.69 25.37
C PRO A 557 39.19 -2.68 25.98
N VAL A 558 38.34 -3.19 26.87
CA VAL A 558 37.50 -2.41 27.77
C VAL A 558 38.33 -1.24 28.32
N PRO A 559 37.88 0.03 28.23
CA PRO A 559 38.44 1.05 29.10
C PRO A 559 38.16 0.57 30.51
N THR A 560 39.16 0.06 31.21
CA THR A 560 39.01 -0.43 32.57
C THR A 560 38.57 0.73 33.46
N THR A 561 37.26 0.93 33.61
CA THR A 561 36.66 1.64 34.73
C THR A 561 36.30 0.64 35.81
N GLU A 562 37.28 -0.17 36.19
CA GLU A 562 37.43 -0.63 37.56
C GLU A 562 38.89 -0.45 37.94
N LYS A 563 39.25 0.74 38.43
CA LYS A 563 40.32 0.77 39.43
C LYS A 563 39.69 0.28 40.72
N ASN A 564 39.91 -1.01 40.97
CA ASN A 564 39.98 -1.59 42.29
C ASN A 564 40.29 -0.53 43.36
N ASN A 565 39.52 -0.56 44.45
CA ASN A 565 39.79 0.14 45.70
C ASN A 565 41.26 -0.03 46.14
N THR A 566 42.17 0.77 45.60
CA THR A 566 43.56 0.80 46.05
C THR A 566 43.72 2.01 46.94
N LYS A 567 43.64 1.78 48.25
CA LYS A 567 44.20 2.68 49.25
C LYS A 567 45.67 2.97 48.86
N GLY A 568 46.00 4.24 48.66
CA GLY A 568 47.31 4.66 48.15
C GLY A 568 47.31 6.05 47.53
N ILE A 569 48.51 6.59 47.30
CA ILE A 569 48.76 7.90 46.66
C ILE A 569 49.20 7.65 45.22
N TYR A 570 48.59 8.35 44.27
CA TYR A 570 48.88 8.25 42.84
C TYR A 570 49.07 9.65 42.23
N SER A 571 49.96 9.78 41.24
CA SER A 571 50.02 11.00 40.42
C SER A 571 48.87 11.06 39.41
N ILE A 572 48.61 12.25 38.86
CA ILE A 572 47.49 12.48 37.93
C ILE A 572 47.58 11.66 36.63
N ASP A 573 48.80 11.26 36.25
CA ASP A 573 49.09 10.33 35.15
C ASP A 573 48.92 8.85 35.53
N GLY A 574 48.47 8.56 36.75
CA GLY A 574 48.06 7.23 37.20
C GLY A 574 49.14 6.36 37.83
N ARG A 575 50.37 6.87 38.05
CA ARG A 575 51.47 6.10 38.68
C ARG A 575 51.37 6.10 40.21
N LYS A 576 51.54 4.93 40.85
CA LYS A 576 51.51 4.77 42.32
C LYS A 576 52.77 5.37 42.96
N ARG A 577 52.62 6.04 44.11
CA ARG A 577 53.71 6.69 44.86
C ARG A 577 53.62 6.40 46.35
N SER A 578 54.77 6.50 47.02
CA SER A 578 54.89 6.34 48.47
C SER A 578 54.53 7.61 49.25
N ASN A 579 54.74 8.80 48.66
CA ASN A 579 54.46 10.10 49.28
C ASN A 579 53.77 11.07 48.29
N PRO A 580 52.96 12.04 48.77
CA PRO A 580 52.36 13.07 47.93
C PRO A 580 53.40 14.10 47.47
N GLN A 581 53.19 14.71 46.30
CA GLN A 581 54.01 15.81 45.81
C GLN A 581 53.27 17.15 45.88
N LYS A 582 54.02 18.26 45.81
CA LYS A 582 53.44 19.59 45.65
C LYS A 582 52.67 19.66 44.32
N GLY A 583 51.38 19.99 44.38
CA GLY A 583 50.44 19.93 43.25
C GLY A 583 49.26 18.97 43.46
N TYR A 584 48.58 18.59 42.39
CA TYR A 584 47.42 17.69 42.44
C TYR A 584 47.83 16.22 42.55
N ASN A 585 47.33 15.54 43.58
CA ASN A 585 47.52 14.11 43.83
C ASN A 585 46.17 13.39 43.89
N ILE A 586 46.13 12.10 43.57
CA ILE A 586 44.96 11.24 43.79
C ILE A 586 45.24 10.39 45.03
N ILE A 587 44.53 10.64 46.13
CA ILE A 587 44.69 9.93 47.41
C ILE A 587 43.38 9.21 47.73
N ASN A 588 43.43 7.88 47.84
CA ASN A 588 42.26 7.04 48.11
C ASN A 588 41.06 7.34 47.21
N GLY A 589 41.33 7.60 45.92
CA GLY A 589 40.30 7.89 44.91
C GLY A 589 39.79 9.34 44.88
N LYS A 590 40.31 10.24 45.73
CA LYS A 590 39.98 11.68 45.69
C LYS A 590 41.15 12.52 45.19
N VAL A 591 40.85 13.51 44.34
CA VAL A 591 41.84 14.50 43.91
C VAL A 591 42.05 15.53 45.02
N ILE A 592 43.29 15.70 45.46
CA ILE A 592 43.68 16.60 46.55
C ILE A 592 44.86 17.45 46.08
N TYR A 593 44.78 18.77 46.26
CA TYR A 593 45.89 19.68 46.02
C TYR A 593 46.75 19.81 47.28
N GLN A 594 48.04 19.48 47.18
CA GLN A 594 49.00 19.58 48.27
C GLN A 594 49.94 20.77 48.03
N GLN A 595 49.95 21.73 48.95
CA GLN A 595 50.76 22.95 48.86
C GLN A 595 52.24 22.75 49.18
#